data_AF-A0A7C0Z939-F1
#
_entry.id   AF-A0A7C0Z939-F1
#
_cell.length_a   1.000
_cell.length_b   1.000
_cell.length_c   1.000
_cell.angle_alpha   90.00
_cell.angle_beta   90.00
_cell.angle_gamma   90.00
#
_symmetry.space_group_name_H-M   'P 1'
#
loop_
_entity.id
_entity.type
_entity.pdbx_description
1 polymer ?
#
loop_
_entity_poly.entity_id
_entity_poly.type
_entity_poly.pdbx_seq_one_letter_code
_entity_poly.pdbx_strand_id
1 'polypeptide(L)'
;MTPDPFGNLRDWGPVLQTLEELAHNGRLDECQDGLIRILRYPGNWRLREEALKHIPRIARPSRPLMQQVLHIVADDNIYFEVRILAARALASLIAQHRRLSPPGPAPDEPPVAETLRRLRSVPQPPRFEQALEDCKQELAP
;
A
#
# COMPACT_ATOMS: atom_id res chain seq x y z
N MET A 1 10.53 5.94 16.49
CA MET A 1 11.03 6.03 15.11
C MET A 1 11.29 4.61 14.66
N THR A 2 10.57 4.15 13.65
CA THR A 2 10.74 2.80 13.08
C THR A 2 11.97 2.84 12.14
N PRO A 3 12.76 1.77 12.04
CA PRO A 3 13.97 1.77 11.21
C PRO A 3 13.69 2.02 9.73
N ASP A 4 14.58 2.78 9.09
CA ASP A 4 14.60 3.01 7.64
C ASP A 4 15.93 2.47 7.07
N PRO A 5 15.96 1.19 6.64
CA PRO A 5 17.18 0.54 6.17
C PRO A 5 17.52 0.88 4.71
N PHE A 6 16.67 1.62 4.00
CA PHE A 6 16.74 1.74 2.54
C PHE A 6 17.72 2.79 2.02
N GLY A 7 18.51 3.44 2.89
CA GLY A 7 19.62 4.31 2.49
C GLY A 7 19.26 5.36 1.42
N ASN A 8 20.12 5.52 0.41
CA ASN A 8 19.93 6.44 -0.71
C ASN A 8 19.02 5.83 -1.79
N LEU A 9 17.81 6.39 -1.99
CA LEU A 9 16.87 5.91 -3.00
C LEU A 9 17.29 6.18 -4.45
N ARG A 10 18.29 7.05 -4.68
CA ARG A 10 18.90 7.21 -6.00
C ARG A 10 19.71 5.98 -6.40
N ASP A 11 20.30 5.29 -5.41
CA ASP A 11 21.04 4.05 -5.59
C ASP A 11 20.08 2.87 -5.45
N TRP A 12 19.13 2.77 -6.38
CA TRP A 12 17.98 1.88 -6.27
C TRP A 12 18.31 0.39 -6.27
N GLY A 13 19.48 -0.02 -6.79
CA GLY A 13 19.90 -1.43 -6.81
C GLY A 13 20.00 -2.03 -5.40
N PRO A 14 20.85 -1.46 -4.51
CA PRO A 14 20.89 -1.83 -3.10
C PRO A 14 19.52 -1.77 -2.41
N VAL A 15 18.71 -0.76 -2.68
CA VAL A 15 17.38 -0.63 -2.07
C VAL A 15 16.47 -1.81 -2.41
N LEU A 16 16.47 -2.25 -3.67
CA LEU A 16 15.70 -3.42 -4.10
C LEU A 16 16.20 -4.71 -3.45
N GLN A 17 17.53 -4.88 -3.30
CA GLN A 17 18.09 -6.04 -2.61
C GLN A 17 17.66 -6.06 -1.14
N THR A 18 17.78 -4.94 -0.44
CA THR A 18 17.32 -4.80 0.95
C THR A 18 15.82 -5.05 1.09
N LEU A 19 15.01 -4.56 0.14
CA LEU A 19 13.57 -4.78 0.14
C LEU A 19 13.22 -6.27 -0.01
N GLU A 20 13.84 -6.98 -0.95
CA GLU A 20 13.62 -8.42 -1.12
C GLU A 20 14.10 -9.21 0.11
N GLU A 21 15.28 -8.88 0.66
CA GLU A 21 15.80 -9.54 1.86
C GLU A 21 14.87 -9.37 3.06
N LEU A 22 14.37 -8.16 3.31
CA LEU A 22 13.43 -7.90 4.41
C LEU A 22 12.10 -8.60 4.16
N ALA A 23 11.64 -8.64 2.91
CA ALA A 23 10.43 -9.33 2.52
C ALA A 23 10.54 -10.86 2.69
N HIS A 24 11.68 -11.44 2.34
CA HIS A 24 11.96 -12.87 2.50
C HIS A 24 12.04 -13.27 3.97
N ASN A 25 12.62 -12.41 4.81
CA ASN A 25 12.79 -12.66 6.24
C ASN A 25 11.56 -12.28 7.08
N GLY A 26 10.47 -11.81 6.48
CA GLY A 26 9.26 -11.40 7.19
C GLY A 26 9.45 -10.16 8.08
N ARG A 27 10.40 -9.29 7.74
CA ARG A 27 10.81 -8.13 8.55
C ARG A 27 10.27 -6.79 8.04
N LEU A 28 9.40 -6.80 7.03
CA LEU A 28 8.80 -5.58 6.48
C LEU A 28 7.95 -4.82 7.50
N ASP A 29 7.41 -5.53 8.50
CA ASP A 29 6.68 -4.93 9.61
C ASP A 29 7.52 -3.90 10.38
N GLU A 30 8.84 -4.13 10.48
CA GLU A 30 9.77 -3.30 11.23
C GLU A 30 10.14 -2.01 10.48
N CYS A 31 10.03 -1.97 9.15
CA CYS A 31 10.60 -0.90 8.33
C CYS A 31 9.57 -0.09 7.52
N GLN A 32 8.34 0.03 8.01
CA GLN A 32 7.24 0.66 7.27
C GLN A 32 7.46 2.15 7.00
N ASP A 33 8.17 2.88 7.86
CA ASP A 33 8.57 4.28 7.61
C ASP A 33 9.45 4.40 6.35
N GLY A 34 10.38 3.45 6.19
CA GLY A 34 11.22 3.36 5.02
C GLY A 34 10.42 3.01 3.75
N LEU A 35 9.44 2.11 3.86
CA LEU A 35 8.51 1.80 2.76
C LEU A 35 7.70 3.04 2.35
N ILE A 36 7.19 3.82 3.31
CA ILE A 36 6.50 5.08 3.04
C ILE A 36 7.40 6.06 2.29
N ARG A 37 8.68 6.16 2.68
CA ARG A 37 9.66 7.01 1.99
C ARG A 37 9.88 6.56 0.54
N ILE A 38 9.99 5.25 0.30
CA ILE A 38 10.06 4.68 -1.05
C ILE A 38 8.82 5.04 -1.87
N LEU A 39 7.62 4.83 -1.32
CA LEU A 39 6.36 5.10 -2.01
C LEU A 39 6.19 6.56 -2.40
N ARG A 40 6.67 7.49 -1.54
CA ARG A 40 6.67 8.93 -1.79
C ARG A 40 7.74 9.39 -2.79
N TYR A 41 8.75 8.57 -3.04
CA TYR A 41 9.87 8.97 -3.89
C TYR A 41 9.43 9.09 -5.36
N PRO A 42 9.52 10.29 -5.98
CA PRO A 42 9.09 10.47 -7.36
C PRO A 42 10.13 9.99 -8.38
N GLY A 43 11.39 9.89 -7.99
CA GLY A 43 12.52 9.71 -8.91
C GLY A 43 12.70 8.32 -9.49
N ASN A 44 11.94 7.31 -9.02
CA ASN A 44 12.07 5.95 -9.51
C ASN A 44 10.74 5.19 -9.45
N TRP A 45 10.08 5.06 -10.61
CA TRP A 45 8.81 4.34 -10.74
C TRP A 45 8.96 2.85 -10.41
N ARG A 46 10.08 2.22 -10.82
CA ARG A 46 10.34 0.80 -10.57
C ARG A 46 10.45 0.51 -9.09
N LEU A 47 11.12 1.39 -8.33
CA LEU A 47 11.25 1.23 -6.88
C LEU A 47 9.88 1.27 -6.19
N ARG A 48 8.99 2.15 -6.64
CA ARG A 48 7.62 2.23 -6.14
C ARG A 48 6.83 0.95 -6.45
N GLU A 49 6.90 0.45 -7.67
CA GLU A 49 6.21 -0.78 -8.06
C GLU A 49 6.68 -1.99 -7.25
N GLU A 50 8.00 -2.17 -7.11
CA GLU A 50 8.55 -3.28 -6.33
C GLU A 50 8.14 -3.18 -4.86
N ALA A 51 8.20 -1.99 -4.26
CA ALA A 51 7.67 -1.79 -2.91
C ALA A 51 6.21 -2.22 -2.79
N LEU A 52 5.34 -1.79 -3.71
CA LEU A 52 3.92 -2.17 -3.70
C LEU A 52 3.71 -3.69 -3.83
N LYS A 53 4.54 -4.41 -4.60
CA LYS A 53 4.46 -5.88 -4.74
C LYS A 53 4.82 -6.61 -3.44
N HIS A 54 5.65 -6.02 -2.58
CA HIS A 54 6.06 -6.62 -1.30
C HIS A 54 5.14 -6.26 -0.13
N ILE A 55 4.38 -5.16 -0.21
CA ILE A 55 3.44 -4.74 0.85
C ILE A 55 2.49 -5.85 1.34
N PRO A 56 1.93 -6.72 0.48
CA PRO A 56 1.07 -7.82 0.95
C PRO A 56 1.73 -8.81 1.93
N ARG A 57 3.07 -8.80 2.06
CA ARG A 57 3.82 -9.63 3.02
C ARG A 57 3.89 -9.02 4.43
N ILE A 58 3.33 -7.82 4.64
CA ILE A 58 3.28 -7.14 5.94
C ILE A 58 2.17 -7.76 6.79
N ALA A 59 2.52 -8.30 7.95
CA ALA A 59 1.55 -8.94 8.85
C ALA A 59 0.83 -7.92 9.74
N ARG A 60 1.50 -6.84 10.14
CA ARG A 60 1.03 -5.82 11.09
C ARG A 60 1.09 -4.44 10.45
N PRO A 61 0.15 -4.13 9.53
CA PRO A 61 0.16 -2.87 8.82
C PRO A 61 -0.03 -1.68 9.77
N SER A 62 0.83 -0.68 9.60
CA SER A 62 0.72 0.60 10.28
C SER A 62 -0.28 1.50 9.55
N ARG A 63 -0.98 2.34 10.31
CA ARG A 63 -1.93 3.32 9.75
C ARG A 63 -1.27 4.29 8.77
N PRO A 64 -0.06 4.85 9.02
CA PRO A 64 0.61 5.72 8.06
C PRO A 64 0.91 5.04 6.72
N LEU A 65 1.26 3.75 6.73
CA LEU A 65 1.47 2.99 5.51
C LEU A 65 0.17 2.84 4.72
N MET A 66 -0.92 2.45 5.38
CA MET A 66 -2.24 2.33 4.73
C MET A 66 -2.68 3.65 4.08
N GLN A 67 -2.49 4.77 4.78
CA GLN A 67 -2.78 6.11 4.25
C GLN A 67 -1.90 6.46 3.04
N GLN A 68 -0.62 6.11 3.08
CA GLN A 68 0.29 6.36 1.95
C GLN A 68 -0.11 5.54 0.72
N VAL A 69 -0.50 4.27 0.89
CA VAL A 69 -0.97 3.42 -0.21
C VAL A 69 -2.31 3.95 -0.75
N LEU A 70 -3.23 4.37 0.12
CA LEU A 70 -4.50 4.99 -0.28
C LEU A 70 -4.27 6.26 -1.12
N HIS A 71 -3.27 7.07 -0.77
CA HIS A 71 -2.91 8.25 -1.54
C HIS A 71 -2.50 7.89 -2.98
N ILE A 72 -1.74 6.80 -3.17
CA ILE A 72 -1.36 6.31 -4.50
C ILE A 72 -2.59 5.81 -5.29
N VAL A 73 -3.51 5.08 -4.64
CA VAL A 73 -4.76 4.63 -5.29
C VAL A 73 -5.57 5.81 -5.83
N ALA A 74 -5.62 6.90 -5.06
CA ALA A 74 -6.38 8.11 -5.37
C ALA A 74 -5.65 9.12 -6.26
N ASP A 75 -4.39 8.89 -6.63
CA ASP A 75 -3.62 9.82 -7.46
C ASP A 75 -3.93 9.62 -8.95
N ASP A 76 -4.67 10.56 -9.53
CA ASP A 76 -5.03 10.54 -10.95
C ASP A 76 -3.87 10.96 -11.88
N ASN A 77 -2.73 11.39 -11.33
CA ASN A 77 -1.56 11.84 -12.10
C ASN A 77 -0.56 10.71 -12.40
N ILE A 78 -0.80 9.51 -11.89
CA ILE A 78 0.05 8.33 -12.13
C ILE A 78 -0.68 7.30 -12.98
N TYR A 79 0.09 6.50 -13.73
CA TYR A 79 -0.46 5.49 -14.61
C TYR A 79 -1.17 4.37 -13.83
N PHE A 80 -2.20 3.80 -14.45
CA PHE A 80 -3.12 2.86 -13.79
C PHE A 80 -2.47 1.61 -13.22
N GLU A 81 -1.37 1.10 -13.79
CA GLU A 81 -0.73 -0.12 -13.27
C GLU A 81 -0.24 0.07 -11.82
N VAL A 82 0.35 1.21 -11.49
CA VAL A 82 0.74 1.52 -10.10
C VAL A 82 -0.49 1.68 -9.20
N ARG A 83 -1.58 2.29 -9.70
CA ARG A 83 -2.82 2.42 -8.94
C ARG A 83 -3.47 1.06 -8.66
N ILE A 84 -3.41 0.15 -9.62
CA ILE A 84 -3.88 -1.24 -9.49
C ILE A 84 -3.02 -2.00 -8.46
N LEU A 85 -1.69 -1.90 -8.54
CA LEU A 85 -0.79 -2.49 -7.54
C LEU A 85 -1.07 -1.93 -6.14
N ALA A 86 -1.26 -0.62 -6.02
CA ALA A 86 -1.59 0.02 -4.76
C ALA A 86 -2.96 -0.41 -4.22
N ALA A 87 -3.97 -0.57 -5.06
CA ALA A 87 -5.28 -1.04 -4.64
C ALA A 87 -5.22 -2.48 -4.10
N ARG A 88 -4.51 -3.37 -4.80
CA ARG A 88 -4.30 -4.75 -4.31
C ARG A 88 -3.52 -4.79 -3.00
N ALA A 89 -2.48 -3.97 -2.89
CA ALA A 89 -1.71 -3.82 -1.66
C ALA A 89 -2.60 -3.30 -0.52
N LEU A 90 -3.45 -2.30 -0.78
CA LEU A 90 -4.37 -1.73 0.18
C LEU A 90 -5.40 -2.76 0.67
N ALA A 91 -6.00 -3.55 -0.22
CA ALA A 91 -6.92 -4.64 0.14
C ALA A 91 -6.25 -5.62 1.13
N SER A 92 -5.01 -6.03 0.84
CA SER A 92 -4.24 -6.88 1.75
C SER A 92 -3.99 -6.23 3.11
N LEU A 93 -3.63 -4.94 3.15
CA LEU A 93 -3.42 -4.23 4.41
C LEU A 93 -4.72 -4.10 5.23
N ILE A 94 -5.86 -3.84 4.59
CA ILE A 94 -7.17 -3.80 5.26
C ILE A 94 -7.48 -5.16 5.89
N ALA A 95 -7.32 -6.24 5.12
CA ALA A 95 -7.55 -7.60 5.59
C ALA A 95 -6.70 -7.93 6.83
N GLN A 96 -5.40 -7.60 6.81
CA GLN A 96 -4.51 -7.85 7.95
C GLN A 96 -4.83 -6.95 9.15
N HIS A 97 -5.15 -5.68 8.92
CA HIS A 97 -5.52 -4.75 10.00
C HIS A 97 -6.78 -5.22 10.74
N ARG A 98 -7.78 -5.71 9.99
CA ARG A 98 -9.02 -6.27 10.57
C ARG A 98 -8.79 -7.53 11.36
N ARG A 99 -7.95 -8.45 10.86
CA ARG A 99 -7.59 -9.69 11.59
C ARG A 99 -6.94 -9.41 12.95
N LEU A 100 -6.22 -8.29 13.08
CA LEU A 100 -5.54 -7.89 14.30
C LEU A 100 -6.40 -7.01 15.22
N SER A 101 -7.45 -6.39 14.68
CA SER A 101 -8.30 -5.47 15.43
C SER A 101 -9.43 -6.22 16.14
N PRO A 102 -9.81 -5.81 17.36
CA PRO A 102 -10.99 -6.34 18.00
C PRO A 102 -12.25 -6.06 17.17
N PRO A 103 -13.28 -6.91 17.24
CA PRO A 103 -14.51 -6.73 16.47
C PRO A 103 -15.16 -5.36 16.76
N GLY A 104 -15.30 -4.55 15.71
CA GLY A 104 -15.83 -3.19 15.75
C GLY A 104 -15.29 -2.36 14.57
N PRO A 105 -15.95 -1.25 14.19
CA PRO A 105 -15.47 -0.39 13.11
C PRO A 105 -14.13 0.22 13.49
N ALA A 106 -13.08 -0.07 12.72
CA ALA A 106 -11.78 0.54 12.96
C ALA A 106 -11.86 2.04 12.62
N PRO A 107 -11.29 2.94 13.45
CA PRO A 107 -11.44 4.39 13.28
C PRO A 107 -10.88 4.94 11.94
N ASP A 108 -10.09 4.14 11.21
CA ASP A 108 -9.48 4.51 9.92
C ASP A 108 -10.16 3.85 8.70
N GLU A 109 -11.20 3.04 8.88
CA GLU A 109 -12.08 2.60 7.79
C GLU A 109 -12.81 3.75 7.06
N PRO A 110 -13.25 4.84 7.74
CA PRO A 110 -14.02 5.90 7.07
C PRO A 110 -13.25 6.62 5.95
N PRO A 111 -11.97 7.04 6.10
CA PRO A 111 -11.20 7.65 5.01
C PRO A 111 -11.00 6.75 3.79
N VAL A 112 -10.82 5.44 4.02
CA VAL A 112 -10.65 4.46 2.94
C VAL A 112 -11.98 4.28 2.20
N ALA A 113 -13.07 4.01 2.92
CA ALA A 113 -14.39 3.81 2.34
C ALA A 113 -14.88 5.02 1.53
N GLU A 114 -14.64 6.24 2.03
CA GLU A 114 -14.96 7.49 1.32
C GLU A 114 -14.19 7.60 0.00
N THR A 115 -12.89 7.33 0.04
CA THR A 115 -12.02 7.42 -1.14
C THR A 115 -12.43 6.39 -2.20
N LEU A 116 -12.71 5.15 -1.81
CA LEU A 116 -13.19 4.12 -2.73
C LEU A 116 -14.55 4.48 -3.33
N ARG A 117 -15.46 5.07 -2.54
CA ARG A 117 -16.77 5.53 -3.04
C ARG A 117 -16.62 6.63 -4.07
N ARG A 118 -15.73 7.60 -3.82
CA ARG A 118 -15.41 8.68 -4.77
C ARG A 118 -14.79 8.13 -6.06
N LEU A 119 -13.82 7.22 -5.98
CA LEU A 119 -13.18 6.66 -7.17
C LEU A 119 -14.15 5.85 -8.03
N ARG A 120 -15.12 5.17 -7.40
CA ARG A 120 -16.14 4.36 -8.07
C ARG A 120 -17.36 5.17 -8.53
N SER A 121 -17.44 6.47 -8.24
CA SER A 121 -18.55 7.31 -8.72
C SER A 121 -18.40 7.72 -10.20
N VAL A 122 -17.23 7.44 -10.78
CA VAL A 122 -16.93 7.65 -12.20
C VAL A 122 -16.47 6.33 -12.84
N PRO A 123 -16.70 6.11 -14.15
CA PRO A 123 -16.17 4.93 -14.83
C PRO A 123 -14.65 4.83 -14.71
N GLN A 124 -14.16 3.67 -14.28
CA GLN A 124 -12.74 3.34 -14.17
C GLN A 124 -12.36 2.30 -15.22
N PRO A 125 -11.08 2.18 -15.60
CA PRO A 125 -10.64 1.06 -16.42
C PRO A 125 -10.97 -0.28 -15.76
N PRO A 126 -11.41 -1.32 -16.50
CA PRO A 126 -11.94 -2.55 -15.92
C PRO A 126 -11.01 -3.23 -14.90
N ARG A 127 -9.69 -3.23 -15.15
CA ARG A 127 -8.70 -3.81 -14.23
C ARG A 127 -8.58 -3.01 -12.93
N PHE A 128 -8.75 -1.70 -12.99
CA PHE A 128 -8.70 -0.85 -11.80
C PHE A 128 -10.01 -0.94 -11.02
N GLU A 129 -11.14 -0.98 -11.71
CA GLU A 129 -12.45 -1.23 -11.09
C GLU A 129 -12.45 -2.52 -10.27
N GLN A 130 -11.96 -3.63 -10.84
CA GLN A 130 -11.83 -4.89 -10.10
C GLN A 130 -10.98 -4.74 -8.84
N ALA A 131 -9.84 -4.06 -8.92
CA ALA A 131 -8.97 -3.85 -7.76
C ALA A 131 -9.63 -2.98 -6.67
N LEU A 132 -10.51 -2.05 -7.05
CA LEU A 132 -11.30 -1.26 -6.09
C LEU A 132 -12.43 -2.08 -5.45
N GLU A 133 -13.03 -3.03 -6.18
CA GLU A 133 -13.99 -3.97 -5.58
C GLU A 133 -13.34 -4.87 -4.55
N ASP A 134 -12.14 -5.38 -4.82
CA ASP A 134 -11.40 -6.22 -3.87
C ASP A 134 -11.17 -5.44 -2.55
N CYS A 135 -10.79 -4.16 -2.61
CA CYS A 135 -10.66 -3.31 -1.43
C CYS A 135 -11.98 -3.15 -0.66
N LYS A 136 -13.09 -3.00 -1.38
CA LYS A 136 -14.42 -2.82 -0.78
C LYS A 136 -14.89 -4.09 -0.09
N GLN A 137 -14.63 -5.26 -0.66
CA GLN A 137 -14.97 -6.55 -0.03
C GLN A 137 -14.24 -6.71 1.30
N GLU A 138 -12.97 -6.32 1.35
CA GLU A 138 -12.18 -6.35 2.59
C GLU A 138 -12.64 -5.33 3.65
N LEU A 139 -13.45 -4.32 3.27
CA LEU A 139 -14.09 -3.39 4.21
C LEU A 139 -15.50 -3.82 4.63
N ALA A 140 -16.11 -4.82 3.98
CA ALA A 140 -17.46 -5.25 4.31
C ALA A 140 -17.49 -5.97 5.66
N PRO A 141 -18.40 -5.61 6.59
CA PRO A 141 -18.40 -6.12 7.96
C PRO A 141 -18.43 -7.65 8.04
#